data_AF-A0A2D6IWD7-F1
#
_entry.id   AF-A0A2D6IWD7-F1
#
_cell.length_a   1.000
_cell.length_b   1.000
_cell.length_c   1.000
_cell.angle_alpha   90.00
_cell.angle_beta   90.00
_cell.angle_gamma   90.00
#
_symmetry.space_group_name_H-M   'P 1'
#
loop_
_entity.id
_entity.type
_entity.pdbx_description
1 polymer ?
#
loop_
_entity_poly.entity_id
_entity_poly.type
_entity_poly.pdbx_seq_one_letter_code
_entity_poly.pdbx_strand_id
1 'polypeptide(L)'
;MNENIEVSFVMPCLNEAETLEGCIQAAQRCITDNSLKAEVIVADNGSDDGSQEIARQAGARVVDVPEPGYGAALTGGFDAAHGEYLIMGDSDQSYDFNEAIKIIRSLREGADLVMGSRFKGRIMPGAMPWKHRWIG
;
A
#
# COMPACT_ATOMS: atom_id res chain seq x y z
N MET A 1 -5.42 -10.67 -21.74
CA MET A 1 -6.25 -9.47 -21.93
C MET A 1 -6.12 -8.69 -20.65
N ASN A 2 -5.39 -7.57 -20.66
CA ASN A 2 -5.36 -6.71 -19.48
C ASN A 2 -6.75 -6.11 -19.36
N GLU A 3 -7.55 -6.62 -18.43
CA GLU A 3 -8.69 -5.86 -17.95
C GLU A 3 -8.17 -4.49 -17.55
N ASN A 4 -8.91 -3.43 -17.90
CA ASN A 4 -8.49 -2.06 -17.65
C ASN A 4 -8.39 -1.83 -16.12
N ILE A 5 -7.20 -2.01 -15.54
CA ILE A 5 -6.91 -1.79 -14.13
C ILE A 5 -7.03 -0.29 -13.89
N GLU A 6 -7.87 0.08 -12.94
CA GLU A 6 -8.11 1.46 -12.55
C GLU A 6 -7.16 1.89 -11.43
N VAL A 7 -6.93 1.01 -10.45
CA VAL A 7 -6.15 1.34 -9.23
C VAL A 7 -5.06 0.30 -8.99
N SER A 8 -3.83 0.73 -8.77
CA SER A 8 -2.76 -0.14 -8.25
C SER A 8 -2.47 0.22 -6.80
N PHE A 9 -2.65 -0.76 -5.91
CA PHE A 9 -2.17 -0.67 -4.54
C PHE A 9 -0.70 -1.05 -4.54
N VAL A 10 0.18 -0.16 -4.10
CA VAL A 10 1.63 -0.34 -4.11
C VAL A 10 2.16 -0.33 -2.68
N MET A 11 2.76 -1.44 -2.27
CA MET A 11 3.32 -1.63 -0.94
C MET A 11 4.83 -1.87 -1.04
N PRO A 12 5.69 -0.95 -0.56
CA PRO A 12 7.11 -1.21 -0.45
C PRO A 12 7.35 -2.24 0.66
N CYS A 13 8.22 -3.21 0.41
CA CYS A 13 8.46 -4.30 1.35
C CYS A 13 9.97 -4.58 1.49
N LEU A 14 10.42 -4.69 2.74
CA LEU A 14 11.73 -5.21 3.12
C LEU A 14 11.61 -5.91 4.47
N ASN A 15 11.60 -7.24 4.46
CA ASN A 15 11.48 -8.09 5.64
C ASN A 15 10.25 -7.78 6.53
N GLU A 16 9.06 -7.91 5.93
CA GLU A 16 7.76 -7.64 6.57
C GLU A 16 6.90 -8.93 6.68
N ALA A 17 7.51 -10.10 6.86
CA ALA A 17 6.80 -11.38 6.83
C ALA A 17 5.66 -11.49 7.87
N GLU A 18 5.75 -10.79 9.00
CA GLU A 18 4.74 -10.84 10.07
C GLU A 18 3.46 -10.06 9.76
N THR A 19 3.56 -9.02 8.92
CA THR A 19 2.55 -7.96 8.75
C THR A 19 1.96 -7.94 7.35
N LEU A 20 2.78 -8.30 6.34
CA LEU A 20 2.51 -8.15 4.92
C LEU A 20 1.23 -8.84 4.45
N GLU A 21 0.96 -10.07 4.91
CA GLU A 21 -0.26 -10.80 4.53
C GLU A 21 -1.52 -10.01 4.91
N GLY A 22 -1.55 -9.45 6.13
CA GLY A 22 -2.67 -8.66 6.61
C GLY A 22 -2.91 -7.39 5.78
N CYS A 23 -1.84 -6.72 5.36
CA CYS A 23 -1.91 -5.56 4.47
C CYS A 23 -2.51 -5.92 3.11
N ILE A 24 -2.04 -7.01 2.49
CA ILE A 24 -2.54 -7.51 1.20
C ILE A 24 -4.02 -7.88 1.31
N GLN A 25 -4.40 -8.62 2.35
CA GLN A 25 -5.79 -9.01 2.59
C GLN A 25 -6.70 -7.78 2.80
N ALA A 26 -6.23 -6.74 3.49
CA ALA A 26 -6.97 -5.50 3.66
C ALA A 26 -7.19 -4.77 2.32
N ALA A 27 -6.17 -4.71 1.47
CA ALA A 27 -6.31 -4.15 0.12
C ALA A 27 -7.29 -4.98 -0.73
N GLN A 28 -7.19 -6.31 -0.72
CA GLN A 28 -8.09 -7.20 -1.45
C GLN A 28 -9.55 -7.10 -0.98
N ARG A 29 -9.77 -6.94 0.33
CA ARG A 29 -11.11 -6.66 0.89
C ARG A 29 -11.65 -5.33 0.35
N CYS A 30 -10.86 -4.27 0.40
CA CYS A 30 -11.24 -2.97 -0.19
C CYS A 30 -11.63 -3.11 -1.67
N ILE A 31 -10.86 -3.89 -2.44
CA ILE A 31 -11.13 -4.17 -3.86
C ILE A 31 -12.45 -4.89 -4.04
N THR A 32 -12.66 -5.99 -3.30
CA THR A 32 -13.84 -6.85 -3.42
C THR A 32 -15.11 -6.12 -2.98
N ASP A 33 -15.09 -5.49 -1.80
CA ASP A 33 -16.25 -4.82 -1.19
C ASP A 33 -16.73 -3.63 -2.01
N ASN A 34 -15.83 -3.01 -2.80
CA ASN A 34 -16.14 -1.85 -3.63
C ASN A 34 -16.13 -2.15 -5.14
N SER A 35 -16.00 -3.43 -5.52
CA SER A 35 -15.97 -3.89 -6.93
C SER A 35 -14.96 -3.11 -7.78
N LEU A 36 -13.76 -2.85 -7.24
CA LEU A 36 -12.72 -2.10 -7.92
C LEU A 36 -12.03 -2.97 -8.97
N LYS A 37 -11.68 -2.37 -10.10
CA LYS A 37 -10.72 -2.97 -11.04
C LYS A 37 -9.33 -2.61 -10.59
N ALA A 38 -8.70 -3.46 -9.80
CA ALA A 38 -7.47 -3.11 -9.13
C ALA A 38 -6.49 -4.28 -9.05
N GLU A 39 -5.22 -3.94 -8.84
CA GLU A 39 -4.16 -4.90 -8.52
C GLU A 39 -3.47 -4.53 -7.21
N VAL A 40 -2.82 -5.52 -6.60
CA VAL A 40 -1.96 -5.34 -5.43
C VAL A 40 -0.54 -5.69 -5.83
N ILE A 41 0.37 -4.73 -5.65
CA ILE A 41 1.78 -4.81 -5.97
C ILE A 41 2.58 -4.73 -4.68
N VAL A 42 3.46 -5.70 -4.48
CA VAL A 42 4.48 -5.67 -3.44
C VAL A 42 5.81 -5.40 -4.12
N ALA A 43 6.38 -4.23 -3.88
CA ALA A 43 7.70 -3.86 -4.38
C ALA A 43 8.75 -4.28 -3.34
N ASP A 44 9.29 -5.47 -3.54
CA ASP A 44 10.24 -6.09 -2.63
C ASP A 44 11.64 -5.56 -2.87
N ASN A 45 12.31 -5.11 -1.80
CA ASN A 45 13.63 -4.49 -1.88
C ASN A 45 14.75 -5.38 -1.34
N GLY A 46 14.65 -6.69 -1.61
CA GLY A 46 15.64 -7.68 -1.22
C GLY A 46 15.33 -8.35 0.11
N SER A 47 14.07 -8.73 0.35
CA SER A 47 13.70 -9.46 1.57
C SER A 47 14.30 -10.87 1.59
N ASP A 48 14.70 -11.33 2.78
CA ASP A 48 15.26 -12.65 3.05
C ASP A 48 14.49 -13.45 4.11
N ASP A 49 13.38 -12.92 4.60
CA ASP A 49 12.54 -13.50 5.67
C ASP A 49 11.33 -14.32 5.16
N GLY A 50 11.16 -14.43 3.84
CA GLY A 50 10.03 -15.10 3.21
C GLY A 50 8.88 -14.17 2.77
N SER A 51 9.00 -12.85 2.94
CA SER A 51 8.01 -11.84 2.53
C SER A 51 7.53 -12.01 1.09
N GLN A 52 8.44 -12.28 0.14
CA GLN A 52 8.05 -12.44 -1.26
C GLN A 52 7.11 -13.64 -1.48
N GLU A 53 7.33 -14.75 -0.78
CA GLU A 53 6.50 -15.95 -0.92
C GLU A 53 5.11 -15.72 -0.31
N ILE A 54 5.08 -15.09 0.88
CA ILE A 54 3.84 -14.68 1.55
C ILE A 54 3.02 -13.78 0.61
N ALA A 55 3.65 -12.80 -0.02
CA ALA A 55 2.97 -11.90 -0.95
C ALA A 55 2.34 -12.64 -2.14
N ARG A 56 3.09 -13.56 -2.77
CA ARG A 56 2.58 -14.34 -3.91
C ARG A 56 1.42 -15.25 -3.49
N GLN A 57 1.53 -15.91 -2.34
CA GLN A 57 0.48 -16.78 -1.80
C GLN A 57 -0.78 -16.00 -1.42
N ALA A 58 -0.61 -14.79 -0.89
CA ALA A 58 -1.69 -13.86 -0.61
C ALA A 58 -2.31 -13.27 -1.89
N GLY A 59 -1.78 -13.55 -3.09
CA GLY A 59 -2.33 -13.12 -4.37
C GLY A 59 -1.90 -11.73 -4.81
N ALA A 60 -0.83 -11.17 -4.23
CA ALA A 60 -0.20 -9.96 -4.72
C ALA A 60 0.82 -10.26 -5.83
N ARG A 61 1.02 -9.29 -6.71
CA ARG A 61 2.10 -9.32 -7.70
C ARG A 61 3.37 -8.77 -7.06
N VAL A 62 4.40 -9.61 -6.98
CA VAL A 62 5.71 -9.20 -6.44
C VAL A 62 6.57 -8.61 -7.55
N VAL A 63 7.10 -7.43 -7.30
CA VAL A 63 8.07 -6.72 -8.14
C VAL A 63 9.39 -6.70 -7.39
N ASP A 64 10.41 -7.34 -7.94
CA ASP A 64 11.76 -7.34 -7.39
C ASP A 64 12.44 -6.01 -7.72
N VAL A 65 12.83 -5.27 -6.69
CA VAL A 65 13.50 -3.96 -6.81
C VAL A 65 14.93 -4.10 -6.28
N PRO A 66 15.92 -4.26 -7.17
CA PRO A 66 17.31 -4.53 -6.75
C PRO A 66 18.03 -3.30 -6.20
N GLU A 67 17.57 -2.09 -6.53
CA GLU A 67 18.18 -0.85 -6.02
C GLU A 67 17.77 -0.63 -4.55
N PRO A 68 18.71 -0.59 -3.59
CA PRO A 68 18.36 -0.45 -2.19
C PRO A 68 17.76 0.92 -1.86
N GLY A 69 16.74 0.90 -1.00
CA GLY A 69 16.15 2.09 -0.41
C GLY A 69 14.65 2.14 -0.60
N TYR A 70 13.97 2.70 0.41
CA TYR A 70 12.52 2.85 0.42
C TYR A 70 11.97 3.61 -0.80
N GLY A 71 12.64 4.70 -1.20
CA GLY A 71 12.25 5.45 -2.40
C GLY A 71 12.44 4.66 -3.70
N ALA A 72 13.46 3.80 -3.77
CA ALA A 72 13.68 2.93 -4.92
C ALA A 72 12.59 1.85 -4.99
N ALA A 73 12.24 1.23 -3.86
CA ALA A 73 11.12 0.28 -3.76
C ALA A 73 9.81 0.90 -4.28
N LEU A 74 9.48 2.11 -3.82
CA LEU A 74 8.30 2.82 -4.30
C LEU A 74 8.36 3.12 -5.79
N THR A 75 9.48 3.65 -6.29
CA THR A 75 9.64 3.99 -7.71
C THR A 75 9.49 2.75 -8.58
N GLY A 76 10.16 1.64 -8.23
CA GLY A 76 10.03 0.37 -8.94
C GLY A 76 8.60 -0.20 -8.90
N GLY A 77 7.90 -0.04 -7.77
CA GLY A 77 6.49 -0.40 -7.66
C GLY A 77 5.58 0.45 -8.54
N PHE A 78 5.83 1.77 -8.61
CA PHE A 78 5.07 2.70 -9.45
C PHE A 78 5.31 2.45 -10.93
N ASP A 79 6.56 2.24 -11.35
CA ASP A 79 6.92 1.95 -12.74
C ASP A 79 6.31 0.62 -13.23
N ALA A 80 6.13 -0.34 -12.31
CA ALA A 80 5.52 -1.62 -12.60
C ALA A 80 3.99 -1.61 -12.54
N ALA A 81 3.36 -0.51 -12.09
CA ALA A 81 1.92 -0.42 -11.92
C ALA A 81 1.18 -0.19 -13.24
N HIS A 82 -0.02 -0.78 -13.36
CA HIS A 82 -0.88 -0.64 -14.54
C HIS A 82 -2.09 0.27 -14.31
N GLY A 83 -2.39 0.61 -13.06
CA GLY A 83 -3.53 1.44 -12.69
C GLY A 83 -3.35 2.90 -13.09
N GLU A 84 -4.47 3.56 -13.37
CA GLU A 84 -4.54 5.02 -13.54
C GLU A 84 -4.24 5.75 -12.23
N TYR A 85 -4.73 5.20 -11.12
CA TYR A 85 -4.48 5.72 -9.78
C TYR A 85 -3.51 4.83 -9.00
N LEU A 86 -2.61 5.45 -8.27
CA LEU A 86 -1.70 4.77 -7.33
C LEU A 86 -2.16 5.02 -5.89
N ILE A 87 -2.35 3.94 -5.14
CA ILE A 87 -2.56 3.99 -3.69
C ILE A 87 -1.35 3.36 -3.03
N MET A 88 -0.62 4.17 -2.27
CA MET A 88 0.60 3.74 -1.59
C MET A 88 0.40 3.68 -0.08
N GLY A 89 0.99 2.67 0.55
CA GLY A 89 1.06 2.53 2.01
C GLY A 89 2.07 1.46 2.41
N ASP A 90 2.63 1.60 3.61
CA ASP A 90 3.64 0.66 4.15
C ASP A 90 3.04 -0.72 4.43
N SER A 91 3.88 -1.75 4.32
CA SER A 91 3.53 -3.17 4.55
C SER A 91 3.43 -3.58 6.02
N ASP A 92 3.52 -2.64 6.97
CA ASP A 92 3.68 -2.88 8.41
C ASP A 92 2.37 -2.78 9.23
N GLN A 93 1.21 -2.71 8.56
CA GLN A 93 -0.12 -2.46 9.15
C GLN A 93 -0.28 -1.08 9.84
N SER A 94 0.62 -0.13 9.61
CA SER A 94 0.46 1.27 10.07
C SER A 94 -0.69 2.01 9.37
N TYR A 95 -1.15 1.50 8.22
CA TYR A 95 -2.28 2.04 7.45
C TYR A 95 -3.35 0.98 7.25
N ASP A 96 -4.61 1.40 7.35
CA ASP A 96 -5.75 0.54 7.04
C ASP A 96 -6.13 0.69 5.57
N PHE A 97 -5.75 -0.28 4.74
CA PHE A 97 -6.09 -0.28 3.32
C PHE A 97 -7.60 -0.39 3.05
N ASN A 98 -8.44 -0.79 4.02
CA ASN A 98 -9.90 -0.74 3.86
C ASN A 98 -10.42 0.70 3.70
N GLU A 99 -9.68 1.69 4.21
CA GLU A 99 -10.03 3.10 4.13
C GLU A 99 -9.60 3.75 2.80
N ALA A 100 -8.84 3.04 1.96
CA ALA A 100 -8.37 3.54 0.67
C ALA A 100 -9.50 4.00 -0.26
N ILE A 101 -10.71 3.45 -0.12
CA ILE A 101 -11.88 3.88 -0.88
C ILE A 101 -12.18 5.38 -0.74
N LYS A 102 -11.89 5.98 0.42
CA LYS A 102 -12.07 7.43 0.64
C LYS A 102 -11.11 8.25 -0.21
N ILE A 103 -9.87 7.76 -0.33
CA ILE A 103 -8.82 8.38 -1.15
C ILE A 103 -9.20 8.23 -2.63
N ILE A 104 -9.59 7.03 -3.06
CA ILE A 104 -9.97 6.72 -4.45
C ILE A 104 -11.17 7.58 -4.90
N ARG A 105 -12.17 7.80 -4.03
CA ARG A 105 -13.31 8.68 -4.36
C ARG A 105 -12.86 10.11 -4.63
N SER A 106 -12.01 10.67 -3.78
CA SER A 106 -11.47 12.02 -3.98
C SER A 106 -10.66 12.14 -5.28
N LEU A 107 -9.88 11.11 -5.64
CA LEU A 107 -9.16 11.06 -6.92
C LEU A 107 -10.13 11.07 -8.11
N ARG A 108 -11.18 10.24 -8.08
CA ARG A 108 -12.24 10.21 -9.11
C ARG A 108 -13.02 11.53 -9.23
N GLU A 109 -13.09 12.31 -8.17
CA GLU A 109 -13.69 13.65 -8.16
C GLU A 109 -12.78 14.73 -8.78
N GLY A 110 -11.57 14.35 -9.23
CA GLY A 110 -10.63 15.21 -9.95
C GLY A 110 -9.48 15.76 -9.11
N ALA A 111 -9.23 15.21 -7.92
CA ALA A 111 -8.02 15.54 -7.16
C ALA A 111 -6.80 14.87 -7.80
N ASP A 112 -5.71 15.62 -8.01
CA ASP A 112 -4.44 15.07 -8.52
C ASP A 112 -3.66 14.29 -7.45
N LEU A 113 -3.83 14.67 -6.17
CA LEU A 113 -3.15 14.06 -5.03
C LEU A 113 -4.04 14.11 -3.78
N VAL A 114 -4.09 13.00 -3.05
CA VAL A 114 -4.84 12.88 -1.80
C VAL A 114 -3.93 12.26 -0.74
N MET A 115 -3.86 12.88 0.44
CA MET A 115 -2.99 12.44 1.53
C MET A 115 -3.80 11.99 2.75
N GLY A 116 -3.47 10.82 3.28
CA GLY A 116 -3.94 10.39 4.59
C GLY A 116 -3.37 11.29 5.69
N SER A 117 -4.21 11.76 6.62
CA SER A 117 -3.78 12.63 7.73
C SER A 117 -4.13 12.03 9.08
N ARG A 118 -3.10 11.71 9.86
CA ARG A 118 -3.25 11.26 11.26
C ARG A 118 -3.75 12.38 12.19
N PHE A 119 -3.62 13.65 11.76
CA PHE A 119 -3.99 14.83 12.57
C PHE A 119 -5.43 15.29 12.38
N LYS A 120 -6.01 15.09 11.19
CA LYS A 120 -7.39 15.53 10.89
C LYS A 120 -8.48 14.55 11.35
N GLY A 121 -8.11 13.48 12.07
CA GLY A 121 -9.02 12.43 12.55
C GLY A 121 -8.89 12.15 14.04
N ARG A 122 -9.04 10.89 14.43
CA ARG A 122 -8.90 10.43 15.81
C ARG A 122 -7.56 9.71 15.98
N ILE A 123 -6.69 10.25 16.83
CA ILE A 123 -5.45 9.58 17.24
C ILE A 123 -5.82 8.59 18.35
N MET A 124 -5.65 7.29 18.10
CA MET A 124 -5.93 6.25 19.09
C MET A 124 -4.96 6.32 20.29
N PRO A 125 -5.36 5.85 21.49
CA PRO A 125 -4.45 5.75 22.62
C PRO A 125 -3.19 4.94 22.24
N GLY A 126 -2.00 5.45 22.56
CA GLY A 126 -0.72 4.80 22.23
C GLY A 126 -0.22 4.98 20.79
N ALA A 127 -1.07 5.40 19.84
CA ALA A 127 -0.71 5.47 18.42
C ALA A 127 0.33 6.55 18.06
N MET A 128 0.50 7.57 18.91
CA MET A 128 1.55 8.57 18.74
C MET A 128 2.23 8.86 20.09
N PRO A 129 3.52 8.49 20.23
CA PRO A 129 4.35 8.90 21.36
C PRO A 129 4.36 10.42 21.53
N TRP A 130 4.62 10.89 22.74
CA TRP A 130 4.66 12.32 23.06
C TRP A 130 5.56 13.11 22.09
N LYS A 131 6.73 12.59 21.73
CA LYS A 131 7.65 13.21 20.76
C LYS A 131 6.99 13.45 19.39
N HIS A 132 6.32 12.46 18.81
CA HIS A 132 5.66 12.58 17.51
C HIS A 132 4.41 13.49 17.56
N ARG A 133 3.87 13.76 18.75
CA ARG A 133 2.73 14.68 18.92
C ARG A 133 3.14 16.15 18.92
N TRP A 134 4.33 16.46 19.42
CA TRP A 134 4.68 17.84 19.78
C TRP A 134 5.98 18.35 19.14
N ILE A 135 6.87 17.45 18.72
CA ILE A 135 8.21 17.82 18.25
C ILE A 135 8.44 17.37 16.81
N GLY A 136 7.85 16.24 16.41
CA GLY A 136 8.20 15.53 15.18
C GLY A 136 9.02 14.30 15.52
#